data_AF-A0A936XWG1-F1
#
_entry.id   AF-A0A936XWG1-F1
#
_cell.length_a   1.000
_cell.length_b   1.000
_cell.length_c   1.000
_cell.angle_alpha   90.00
_cell.angle_beta   90.00
_cell.angle_gamma   90.00
#
_symmetry.space_group_name_H-M   'P 1'
#
loop_
_entity.id
_entity.type
_entity.pdbx_description
1 polymer ?
#
loop_
_entity_poly.entity_id
_entity_poly.type
_entity_poly.pdbx_seq_one_letter_code
_entity_poly.pdbx_strand_id
1 'polypeptide(L)'
;MITINLMEFSDYQFKDLYTYLMTNNETLFRITMPRDSELRQRGDKISIVTEYYDALYFGQKLSELSNDFMYSVPSEFSASPFMYEFTTTDMEKLADTLFYLIRGIVLDSESTDVMEKYWDEKEKFWDQYCKDELEPVCYGLLHIMENNLSE
;
A
#
# COMPACT_ATOMS: atom_id res chain seq x y z
N MET A 1 -8.03 16.04 -9.35
CA MET A 1 -7.67 15.01 -8.36
C MET A 1 -8.52 13.79 -8.59
N ILE A 2 -7.92 12.63 -8.81
CA ILE A 2 -8.62 11.35 -8.95
C ILE A 2 -8.53 10.55 -7.65
N THR A 3 -9.62 9.88 -7.26
CA THR A 3 -9.63 8.94 -6.14
C THR A 3 -9.75 7.52 -6.67
N ILE A 4 -8.83 6.66 -6.26
CA ILE A 4 -8.67 5.28 -6.70
C ILE A 4 -8.85 4.39 -5.48
N ASN A 5 -9.85 3.50 -5.50
CA ASN A 5 -9.91 2.41 -4.54
C ASN A 5 -9.09 1.24 -5.08
N LEU A 6 -8.07 0.83 -4.33
CA LEU A 6 -7.10 -0.18 -4.77
C LEU A 6 -7.77 -1.46 -5.28
N MET A 7 -8.85 -1.88 -4.62
CA MET A 7 -9.55 -3.13 -4.93
C MET A 7 -10.41 -3.06 -6.19
N GLU A 8 -10.70 -1.87 -6.73
CA GLU A 8 -11.41 -1.75 -8.01
C GLU A 8 -10.59 -2.29 -9.20
N PHE A 9 -9.28 -2.45 -8.99
CA PHE A 9 -8.31 -2.85 -10.00
C PHE A 9 -7.75 -4.25 -9.79
N SER A 10 -8.34 -5.06 -8.89
CA SER A 10 -7.88 -6.44 -8.59
C SER A 10 -7.81 -7.31 -9.86
N ASP A 11 -8.78 -7.13 -10.75
CA ASP A 11 -8.94 -7.95 -11.94
C ASP A 11 -8.31 -7.30 -13.18
N TYR A 12 -7.77 -6.10 -13.05
CA TYR A 12 -7.22 -5.33 -14.16
C TYR A 12 -5.86 -5.89 -14.57
N GLN A 13 -5.61 -5.90 -15.88
CA GLN A 13 -4.25 -6.07 -16.40
C GLN A 13 -3.52 -4.73 -16.38
N PHE A 14 -2.19 -4.77 -16.42
CA PHE A 14 -1.36 -3.56 -16.48
C PHE A 14 -1.85 -2.57 -17.56
N LYS A 15 -2.19 -3.07 -18.75
CA LYS A 15 -2.66 -2.24 -19.87
C LYS A 15 -3.97 -1.51 -19.55
N ASP A 16 -4.87 -2.15 -18.81
CA ASP A 16 -6.17 -1.56 -18.45
C ASP A 16 -5.97 -0.44 -17.42
N LEU A 17 -5.11 -0.69 -16.42
CA LEU A 17 -4.75 0.30 -15.40
C LEU A 17 -4.03 1.50 -16.01
N TYR A 18 -3.04 1.27 -16.89
CA TYR A 18 -2.35 2.34 -17.60
C TYR A 18 -3.30 3.17 -18.46
N THR A 19 -4.19 2.51 -19.21
CA THR A 19 -5.20 3.21 -20.04
C THR A 19 -6.14 4.05 -19.17
N TYR A 20 -6.56 3.54 -18.01
CA TYR A 20 -7.38 4.29 -17.05
C TYR A 20 -6.66 5.55 -16.57
N LEU A 21 -5.41 5.45 -16.12
CA LEU A 21 -4.63 6.58 -15.63
C LEU A 21 -4.44 7.65 -16.72
N MET A 22 -4.08 7.23 -17.93
CA MET A 22 -3.88 8.14 -19.08
C MET A 22 -5.15 8.85 -19.52
N THR A 23 -6.31 8.19 -19.43
CA THR A 23 -7.59 8.78 -19.86
C THR A 23 -8.05 9.90 -18.93
N ASN A 24 -7.73 9.82 -17.64
CA ASN A 24 -8.13 10.82 -16.67
C ASN A 24 -7.28 12.10 -16.73
N ASN A 25 -6.06 12.04 -17.27
CA ASN A 25 -5.15 13.19 -17.44
C ASN A 25 -4.98 14.04 -16.15
N GLU A 26 -4.92 13.35 -15.01
CA GLU A 26 -4.73 13.91 -13.67
C GLU A 26 -3.30 13.64 -13.21
N THR A 27 -2.74 14.53 -12.38
CA THR A 27 -1.41 14.35 -11.77
C THR A 27 -1.46 14.26 -10.25
N LEU A 28 -2.63 14.53 -9.66
CA LEU A 28 -2.88 14.44 -8.22
C LEU A 28 -3.81 13.25 -7.94
N PHE A 29 -3.30 12.30 -7.17
CA PHE A 29 -3.94 11.03 -6.87
C PHE A 29 -4.24 10.91 -5.39
N ARG A 30 -5.42 10.36 -5.09
CA ARG A 30 -5.77 9.82 -3.79
C ARG A 30 -5.99 8.33 -3.94
N ILE A 31 -5.24 7.51 -3.22
CA ILE A 31 -5.39 6.06 -3.23
C ILE A 31 -5.92 5.62 -1.88
N THR A 32 -6.99 4.82 -1.88
CA THR A 32 -7.54 4.21 -0.68
C THR A 32 -7.32 2.71 -0.70
N MET A 33 -6.69 2.19 0.36
CA MET A 33 -6.55 0.77 0.62
C MET A 33 -7.58 0.37 1.68
N PRO A 34 -8.55 -0.49 1.35
CA PRO A 34 -9.56 -0.90 2.30
C PRO A 34 -8.95 -1.73 3.42
N ARG A 35 -9.60 -1.68 4.57
CA ARG A 35 -9.20 -2.41 5.77
C ARG A 35 -10.13 -3.58 6.00
N ASP A 36 -9.59 -4.69 6.47
CA ASP A 36 -10.39 -5.89 6.73
C ASP A 36 -11.30 -5.67 7.95
N SER A 37 -12.61 -5.79 7.75
CA SER A 37 -13.61 -5.61 8.79
C SER A 37 -13.65 -6.71 9.84
N GLU A 38 -13.22 -7.92 9.49
CA GLU A 38 -13.25 -9.07 10.39
C GLU A 38 -12.08 -9.02 11.39
N LEU A 39 -10.91 -8.56 10.94
CA LEU A 39 -9.72 -8.41 11.78
C LEU A 39 -9.95 -7.42 12.93
N ARG A 40 -10.67 -6.32 12.65
CA ARG A 40 -11.02 -5.28 13.64
C ARG A 40 -11.88 -5.79 14.80
N GLN A 41 -12.80 -6.71 14.53
CA GLN A 41 -13.75 -7.18 15.54
C GLN A 41 -13.12 -8.16 16.55
N ARG A 42 -12.02 -8.80 16.17
CA ARG A 42 -11.34 -9.80 17.01
C ARG A 42 -10.27 -9.21 17.91
N GLY A 43 -9.80 -7.98 17.63
CA GLY A 43 -8.69 -7.37 18.36
C GLY A 43 -7.41 -8.21 18.27
N ASP A 44 -7.25 -8.96 17.17
CA ASP A 44 -6.09 -9.82 16.96
C ASP A 44 -4.88 -8.95 16.58
N LYS A 45 -3.92 -8.84 17.51
CA LYS A 45 -2.72 -8.02 17.33
C LYS A 45 -1.90 -8.42 16.11
N ILE A 46 -1.79 -9.72 15.80
CA ILE A 46 -1.01 -10.18 14.65
C ILE A 46 -1.65 -9.68 13.35
N SER A 47 -2.98 -9.74 13.30
CA SER A 47 -3.75 -9.22 12.17
C SER A 47 -3.63 -7.70 12.02
N ILE A 48 -3.65 -6.95 13.14
CA ILE A 48 -3.39 -5.50 13.14
C ILE A 48 -1.97 -5.21 12.65
N VAL A 49 -0.96 -5.87 13.19
CA VAL A 49 0.44 -5.71 12.76
C VAL A 49 0.59 -5.96 11.27
N THR A 50 0.01 -7.06 10.77
CA THR A 50 0.09 -7.43 9.35
C THR A 50 -0.55 -6.37 8.47
N GLU A 51 -1.76 -5.91 8.82
CA GLU A 51 -2.49 -4.90 8.06
C GLU A 51 -1.74 -3.55 8.02
N TYR A 52 -1.22 -3.09 9.16
CA TYR A 52 -0.45 -1.85 9.22
C TYR A 52 0.91 -1.97 8.53
N TYR A 53 1.51 -3.16 8.54
CA TYR A 53 2.75 -3.43 7.83
C TYR A 53 2.55 -3.41 6.31
N ASP A 54 1.47 -4.00 5.81
CA ASP A 54 1.07 -3.89 4.41
C ASP A 54 0.86 -2.43 3.99
N ALA A 55 0.12 -1.67 4.80
CA ALA A 55 -0.11 -0.25 4.56
C ALA A 55 1.21 0.56 4.56
N LEU A 56 2.10 0.28 5.52
CA LEU A 56 3.41 0.93 5.62
C LEU A 56 4.25 0.72 4.35
N TYR A 57 4.39 -0.54 3.91
CA TYR A 57 5.15 -0.87 2.70
C TYR A 57 4.51 -0.27 1.43
N PHE A 58 3.19 -0.33 1.34
CA PHE A 58 2.44 0.28 0.24
C PHE A 58 2.70 1.80 0.15
N GLY A 59 2.61 2.50 1.28
CA GLY A 59 2.91 3.92 1.38
C GLY A 59 4.36 4.25 1.01
N GLN A 60 5.31 3.42 1.42
CA GLN A 60 6.72 3.57 1.03
C GLN A 60 6.88 3.55 -0.49
N LYS A 61 6.32 2.55 -1.19
CA LYS A 61 6.43 2.44 -2.65
C LYS A 61 5.75 3.59 -3.39
N LEU A 62 4.63 4.10 -2.89
CA LEU A 62 4.00 5.29 -3.48
C LEU A 62 4.86 6.55 -3.28
N SER A 63 5.50 6.69 -2.12
CA SER A 63 6.34 7.86 -1.85
C SER A 63 7.52 7.98 -2.82
N GLU A 64 8.09 6.85 -3.24
CA GLU A 64 9.20 6.76 -4.22
C GLU A 64 8.82 7.26 -5.63
N LEU A 65 7.52 7.43 -5.91
CA LEU A 65 6.99 7.94 -7.19
C LEU A 65 6.59 9.40 -7.14
N SER A 66 6.63 10.00 -5.95
CA SER A 66 5.94 11.24 -5.67
C SER A 66 6.90 12.38 -5.37
N ASN A 67 6.49 13.59 -5.78
CA ASN A 67 7.17 14.83 -5.34
C ASN A 67 6.62 15.32 -4.00
N ASP A 68 5.30 15.18 -3.82
CA ASP A 68 4.57 15.51 -2.61
C ASP A 68 3.81 14.26 -2.16
N PHE A 69 3.95 13.88 -0.87
CA PHE A 69 3.34 12.68 -0.31
C PHE A 69 2.67 12.98 1.03
N MET A 70 1.43 12.53 1.16
CA MET A 70 0.63 12.61 2.36
C MET A 70 -0.07 11.28 2.60
N TYR A 71 -0.30 10.95 3.86
CA TYR A 71 -1.03 9.75 4.24
C TYR A 71 -1.88 10.00 5.48
N SER A 72 -2.87 9.14 5.68
CA SER A 72 -3.69 9.10 6.89
C SER A 72 -3.28 7.94 7.78
N VAL A 73 -3.48 8.13 9.09
CA VAL A 73 -3.23 7.13 10.12
C VAL A 73 -4.57 6.81 10.79
N PRO A 74 -5.37 5.90 10.22
CA PRO A 74 -6.60 5.48 10.88
C PRO A 74 -6.25 4.79 12.21
N SER A 75 -7.12 4.91 13.22
CA SER A 75 -7.02 4.12 14.45
C SER A 75 -7.19 2.63 14.15
N GLU A 76 -6.50 1.76 14.88
CA GLU A 76 -6.56 0.30 14.71
C GLU A 76 -8.00 -0.27 14.81
N PHE A 77 -8.88 0.40 15.56
CA PHE A 77 -10.29 0.03 15.71
C PHE A 77 -11.24 0.72 14.71
N SER A 78 -10.74 1.65 13.89
CA SER A 78 -11.55 2.38 12.91
C SER A 78 -11.79 1.56 11.64
N ALA A 79 -12.97 1.70 11.03
CA ALA A 79 -13.25 1.15 9.70
C ALA A 79 -12.72 2.02 8.54
N SER A 80 -12.16 3.19 8.83
CA SER A 80 -11.62 4.09 7.81
C SER A 80 -10.49 3.42 7.03
N PRO A 81 -10.48 3.49 5.69
CA PRO A 81 -9.40 2.93 4.89
C PRO A 81 -8.08 3.66 5.16
N PHE A 82 -6.96 3.03 4.83
CA PHE A 82 -5.73 3.78 4.65
C PHE A 82 -5.86 4.66 3.42
N MET A 83 -5.36 5.89 3.51
CA MET A 83 -5.43 6.86 2.43
C MET A 83 -4.05 7.44 2.20
N TYR A 84 -3.67 7.53 0.93
CA TYR A 84 -2.44 8.13 0.44
C TYR A 84 -2.80 9.19 -0.59
N GLU A 85 -2.22 10.37 -0.48
CA GLU A 85 -2.36 11.45 -1.43
C GLU A 85 -1.00 11.87 -1.93
N PHE A 86 -0.84 11.93 -3.24
CA PHE A 86 0.44 12.28 -3.83
C PHE A 86 0.31 12.82 -5.25
N THR A 87 1.35 13.52 -5.69
CA THR A 87 1.45 13.99 -7.07
C THR A 87 2.52 13.22 -7.83
N THR A 88 2.20 12.83 -9.06
CA THR A 88 3.19 12.28 -10.00
C THR A 88 2.83 12.62 -11.45
N THR A 89 3.85 12.71 -12.31
CA THR A 89 3.70 12.89 -13.76
C THR A 89 4.06 11.63 -14.53
N ASP A 90 4.62 10.62 -13.87
CA ASP A 90 5.07 9.38 -14.48
C ASP A 90 3.97 8.31 -14.39
N MET A 91 3.03 8.37 -15.35
CA MET A 91 1.85 7.49 -15.36
C MET A 91 2.20 6.03 -15.64
N GLU A 92 3.27 5.77 -16.39
CA GLU A 92 3.72 4.42 -16.67
C GLU A 92 4.28 3.77 -15.40
N LYS A 93 5.16 4.48 -14.69
CA LYS A 93 5.71 4.00 -13.41
C LYS A 93 4.64 3.89 -12.33
N LEU A 94 3.66 4.81 -12.32
CA LEU A 94 2.50 4.71 -11.44
C LEU A 94 1.67 3.46 -11.75
N ALA A 95 1.35 3.19 -13.02
CA ALA A 95 0.61 2.00 -13.41
C ALA A 95 1.36 0.72 -13.02
N ASP A 96 2.66 0.67 -13.27
CA ASP A 96 3.50 -0.49 -12.95
C ASP A 96 3.52 -0.75 -11.44
N THR A 97 3.74 0.30 -10.65
CA THR A 97 3.79 0.19 -9.19
C THR A 97 2.44 -0.22 -8.61
N LEU A 98 1.34 0.37 -9.08
CA LEU A 98 0.01 -0.01 -8.62
C LEU A 98 -0.33 -1.45 -9.03
N PHE A 99 -0.03 -1.85 -10.26
CA PHE A 99 -0.24 -3.21 -10.71
C PHE A 99 0.55 -4.21 -9.85
N TYR A 100 1.83 -3.93 -9.59
CA TYR A 100 2.68 -4.75 -8.72
C TYR A 100 2.13 -4.86 -7.30
N LEU A 101 1.76 -3.73 -6.68
CA LEU A 101 1.23 -3.70 -5.32
C LEU A 101 -0.12 -4.42 -5.21
N ILE A 102 -1.03 -4.21 -6.18
CA ILE A 102 -2.33 -4.89 -6.22
C ILE A 102 -2.13 -6.41 -6.32
N ARG A 103 -1.26 -6.88 -7.23
CA ARG A 103 -0.98 -8.31 -7.42
C ARG A 103 -0.27 -8.94 -6.23
N GLY A 104 0.54 -8.18 -5.51
CA GLY A 104 1.17 -8.64 -4.27
C GLY A 104 0.18 -8.81 -3.11
N ILE A 105 -0.80 -7.90 -3.01
CA ILE A 105 -1.80 -7.88 -1.92
C ILE A 105 -2.97 -8.84 -2.20
N VAL A 106 -3.47 -8.87 -3.44
CA VAL A 106 -4.59 -9.73 -3.83
C VAL A 106 -4.03 -11.14 -4.05
N LEU A 107 -4.28 -12.03 -3.09
CA LEU A 107 -3.95 -13.45 -3.19
C LEU A 107 -4.82 -14.13 -4.26
N ASP A 108 -4.42 -14.02 -5.52
CA ASP A 108 -4.97 -14.80 -6.61
C ASP A 108 -3.96 -15.86 -7.08
N SER A 109 -4.45 -17.09 -7.23
CA SER A 109 -3.71 -18.33 -7.44
C SER A 109 -2.89 -18.40 -8.74
N GLU A 110 -3.07 -17.45 -9.66
CA GLU A 110 -2.39 -17.44 -10.97
C GLU A 110 -1.13 -16.55 -11.01
N SER A 111 -0.78 -15.84 -9.92
CA SER A 111 0.26 -14.78 -9.94
C SER A 111 1.50 -15.06 -9.09
N THR A 112 1.95 -16.32 -9.05
CA THR A 112 3.01 -16.79 -8.13
C THR A 112 4.30 -15.97 -8.17
N ASP A 113 4.86 -15.66 -9.34
CA ASP A 113 6.17 -15.01 -9.44
C ASP A 113 6.16 -13.54 -8.97
N VAL A 114 5.11 -12.80 -9.33
CA VAL A 114 4.94 -11.40 -8.91
C VAL A 114 4.67 -11.34 -7.41
N MET A 115 3.86 -12.26 -6.91
CA MET A 115 3.56 -12.40 -5.49
C MET A 115 4.82 -12.75 -4.70
N GLU A 116 5.60 -13.75 -5.11
CA GLU A 116 6.87 -14.12 -4.47
C GLU A 116 7.84 -12.93 -4.42
N LYS A 117 8.01 -12.24 -5.55
CA LYS A 117 8.83 -11.02 -5.60
C LYS A 117 8.31 -9.92 -4.67
N TYR A 118 6.99 -9.78 -4.54
CA TYR A 118 6.38 -8.85 -3.60
C TYR A 118 6.75 -9.18 -2.15
N TRP A 119 6.61 -10.44 -1.75
CA TRP A 119 6.98 -10.89 -0.41
C TRP A 119 8.47 -10.72 -0.13
N ASP A 120 9.33 -11.07 -1.09
CA ASP A 120 10.79 -10.90 -0.96
C ASP A 120 11.19 -9.43 -0.77
N GLU A 121 10.60 -8.51 -1.55
CA GLU A 121 10.90 -7.08 -1.42
C GLU A 121 10.33 -6.48 -0.14
N LYS A 122 9.14 -6.93 0.27
CA LYS A 122 8.55 -6.55 1.55
C LYS A 122 9.44 -7.02 2.70
N GLU A 123 9.89 -8.27 2.71
CA GLU A 123 10.84 -8.78 3.72
C GLU A 123 12.16 -7.98 3.73
N LYS A 124 12.72 -7.66 2.56
CA LYS A 124 13.91 -6.80 2.47
C LYS A 124 13.69 -5.41 3.07
N PHE A 125 12.52 -4.81 2.84
CA PHE A 125 12.16 -3.53 3.43
C PHE A 125 12.17 -3.60 4.97
N TRP A 126 11.63 -4.66 5.56
CA TRP A 126 11.71 -4.89 7.00
C TRP A 126 13.14 -5.07 7.49
N ASP A 127 13.93 -5.87 6.80
CA ASP A 127 15.34 -6.09 7.12
C ASP A 127 16.15 -4.78 7.10
N GLN A 128 15.91 -3.92 6.12
CA GLN A 128 16.54 -2.61 6.00
C GLN A 128 16.13 -1.69 7.15
N TYR A 129 14.85 -1.69 7.51
CA TYR A 129 14.36 -0.96 8.67
C TYR A 129 15.04 -1.44 9.96
N CYS A 130 15.06 -2.76 10.23
CA CYS A 130 15.68 -3.31 11.43
C CYS A 130 17.19 -3.11 11.54
N LYS A 131 17.87 -2.82 10.43
CA LYS A 131 19.31 -2.54 10.35
C LYS A 131 19.63 -1.04 10.36
N ASP A 132 18.63 -0.18 10.56
CA ASP A 132 18.75 1.29 10.46
C ASP A 132 19.26 1.76 9.08
N GLU A 133 19.04 0.97 8.03
CA GLU A 133 19.44 1.30 6.64
C GLU A 133 18.37 2.09 5.89
N LEU A 134 17.13 2.07 6.40
CA LEU A 134 15.97 2.74 5.82
C LEU A 134 15.08 3.31 6.93
N GLU A 135 14.64 4.56 6.75
CA GLU A 135 13.64 5.19 7.61
C GLU A 135 12.28 5.23 6.87
N PRO A 136 11.24 4.51 7.34
CA PRO A 136 9.96 4.47 6.65
C PRO A 136 9.24 5.82 6.62
N VAL A 137 8.68 6.19 5.47
CA VAL A 137 7.99 7.48 5.29
C VAL A 137 6.70 7.61 6.12
N CYS A 138 6.01 6.50 6.39
CA CYS A 138 4.73 6.48 7.09
C CYS A 138 4.88 6.21 8.61
N TYR A 139 5.66 7.03 9.32
CA TYR A 139 5.93 6.88 10.77
C TYR A 139 4.71 6.61 11.65
N GLY A 140 3.57 7.24 11.36
CA GLY A 140 2.36 7.01 12.16
C GLY A 140 1.79 5.59 11.99
N LEU A 141 1.95 4.98 10.81
CA LEU A 141 1.58 3.58 10.59
C LEU A 141 2.58 2.64 11.27
N LEU A 142 3.88 2.94 11.15
CA LEU A 142 4.95 2.23 11.84
C LEU A 142 4.72 2.20 13.35
N HIS A 143 4.41 3.35 13.97
CA HIS A 143 4.17 3.45 15.40
C HIS A 143 3.03 2.53 15.88
N ILE A 144 1.91 2.48 15.14
CA ILE A 144 0.79 1.58 15.49
C ILE A 144 1.22 0.12 15.35
N MET A 145 1.93 -0.23 14.28
CA MET A 145 2.44 -1.58 14.06
C MET A 145 3.37 -2.02 15.21
N GLU A 146 4.34 -1.20 15.60
CA GLU A 146 5.29 -1.51 16.67
C GLU A 146 4.65 -1.63 18.05
N ASN A 147 3.67 -0.76 18.36
CA ASN A 147 2.91 -0.84 19.61
C ASN A 147 2.14 -2.17 19.71
N ASN A 148 1.70 -2.72 18.59
CA ASN A 148 1.00 -4.02 18.56
C ASN A 148 1.94 -5.22 18.49
N LEU A 149 3.22 -5.03 18.12
CA LEU A 149 4.28 -6.03 18.21
C LEU A 149 4.81 -6.21 19.64
N SER A 150 4.78 -5.15 20.43
CA SER A 150 5.48 -5.05 21.72
C SER A 150 4.55 -5.33 22.90
N GLU A 151 4.03 -6.55 23.04
CA GLU A 151 3.34 -7.03 24.28
C GLU A 151 3.12 -8.55 24.30
#